data_AF-A0A077M9J8-F1
#
_entry.id   AF-A0A077M9J8-F1
#
_cell.length_a   1.000
_cell.length_b   1.000
_cell.length_c   1.000
_cell.angle_alpha   90.00
_cell.angle_beta   90.00
_cell.angle_gamma   90.00
#
_symmetry.space_group_name_H-M   'P 1'
#
loop_
_entity.id
_entity.type
_entity.pdbx_description
1 polymer ?
#
loop_
_entity_poly.entity_id
_entity_poly.type
_entity_poly.pdbx_seq_one_letter_code
_entity_poly.pdbx_strand_id
1 'polypeptide(L)'
;MTREESLEPAGETSDVDANPAARVANPRLAHIVLSTAFIENHEPAQVQAYIDALVAAQEQAHSTSEDDLADGLRDRLDAAGVILPDESYRNLARQVHDSAGLAVSSDSGEVLYGDPHLAQPTHEPDVRGTDDPEDPDRPVYS
;
A
#
# COMPACT_ATOMS: atom_id res chain seq x y z
N MET A 1 38.00 -41.48 41.42
CA MET A 1 38.96 -40.49 40.87
C MET A 1 38.12 -39.34 40.33
N THR A 2 38.31 -38.14 40.87
CA THR A 2 37.57 -36.91 40.60
C THR A 2 38.33 -36.02 39.60
N ARG A 3 37.61 -35.28 38.74
CA ARG A 3 37.83 -33.90 38.22
C ARG A 3 37.00 -33.72 36.93
N GLU A 4 36.00 -32.82 36.85
CA GLU A 4 36.10 -31.34 36.70
C GLU A 4 36.97 -30.97 35.49
N GLU A 5 36.66 -30.05 34.58
CA GLU A 5 35.59 -29.09 34.29
C GLU A 5 36.10 -28.39 32.99
N SER A 6 35.23 -27.95 32.08
CA SER A 6 35.32 -26.60 31.43
C SER A 6 34.79 -26.50 30.00
N LEU A 7 33.78 -25.64 29.91
CA LEU A 7 33.54 -24.55 28.95
C LEU A 7 33.07 -24.86 27.51
N GLU A 8 31.80 -24.49 27.28
CA GLU A 8 31.20 -24.01 26.02
C GLU A 8 31.90 -22.70 25.54
N PRO A 9 31.70 -22.14 24.32
CA PRO A 9 30.38 -21.70 23.83
C PRO A 9 30.11 -21.66 22.30
N ALA A 10 28.83 -21.43 21.99
CA ALA A 10 28.28 -20.63 20.88
C ALA A 10 28.21 -21.18 19.44
N GLY A 11 27.01 -21.00 18.88
CA GLY A 11 26.69 -21.07 17.45
C GLY A 11 25.40 -21.88 17.25
N GLU A 12 24.30 -21.39 16.71
CA GLU A 12 23.96 -20.10 16.14
C GLU A 12 22.43 -20.13 16.01
N THR A 13 21.76 -19.05 16.37
CA THR A 13 20.33 -18.85 16.15
C THR A 13 20.05 -18.78 14.65
N SER A 14 19.37 -19.76 14.05
CA SER A 14 18.61 -19.57 12.80
C SER A 14 17.82 -20.83 12.46
N ASP A 15 16.82 -21.15 13.27
CA ASP A 15 15.56 -21.63 12.69
C ASP A 15 14.70 -20.37 12.52
N VAL A 16 15.14 -19.49 11.61
CA VAL A 16 14.27 -18.44 11.07
C VAL A 16 13.28 -19.22 10.24
N ASP A 17 12.15 -19.49 10.88
CA ASP A 17 10.83 -19.68 10.31
C ASP A 17 10.85 -19.33 8.83
N ALA A 18 11.14 -20.34 8.01
CA ALA A 18 11.09 -20.21 6.56
C ALA A 18 9.61 -20.20 6.21
N ASN A 19 8.90 -19.14 6.58
CA ASN A 19 7.48 -18.98 6.32
C ASN A 19 7.25 -19.19 4.82
N PRO A 20 6.70 -20.34 4.39
CA PRO A 20 6.48 -20.61 2.98
C PRO A 20 5.34 -19.72 2.42
N ALA A 21 4.60 -19.00 3.28
CA ALA A 21 3.56 -18.07 2.86
C ALA A 21 4.11 -16.80 2.20
N ALA A 22 5.42 -16.52 2.30
CA ALA A 22 6.02 -15.37 1.61
C ALA A 22 6.11 -15.54 0.07
N ARG A 23 5.81 -16.73 -0.48
CA ARG A 23 6.04 -17.05 -1.91
C ARG A 23 4.85 -16.92 -2.85
N VAL A 24 3.75 -16.34 -2.40
CA VAL A 24 2.74 -15.79 -3.32
C VAL A 24 2.33 -14.44 -2.78
N ALA A 25 3.22 -13.44 -2.92
CA ALA A 25 2.76 -12.07 -2.85
C ALA A 25 1.75 -11.92 -4.00
N ASN A 26 0.46 -11.96 -3.67
CA ASN A 26 -0.58 -11.64 -4.64
C ASN A 26 -0.19 -10.33 -5.32
N PRO A 27 -0.38 -10.20 -6.65
CA PRO A 27 -0.11 -8.97 -7.37
C PRO A 27 -0.75 -7.81 -6.58
N ARG A 28 0.09 -6.93 -6.03
CA ARG A 28 -0.41 -5.79 -5.26
C ARG A 28 -1.07 -4.86 -6.25
N LEU A 29 -2.33 -4.55 -6.01
CA LEU A 29 -3.08 -3.61 -6.82
C LEU A 29 -2.99 -2.24 -6.15
N ALA A 30 -2.64 -1.22 -6.93
CA ALA A 30 -2.69 0.17 -6.50
C ALA A 30 -4.16 0.57 -6.40
N HIS A 31 -4.67 0.70 -5.18
CA HIS A 31 -6.00 1.28 -4.97
C HIS A 31 -5.87 2.76 -4.60
N ILE A 32 -6.38 3.62 -5.48
CA ILE A 32 -6.39 5.08 -5.33
C ILE A 32 -7.80 5.51 -5.01
N VAL A 33 -7.98 6.14 -3.84
CA VAL A 33 -9.28 6.66 -3.41
C VAL A 33 -9.32 8.17 -3.61
N LEU A 34 -10.26 8.62 -4.44
CA LEU A 34 -10.54 10.03 -4.66
C LEU A 34 -11.57 10.53 -3.65
N SER A 35 -11.22 11.57 -2.90
CA SER A 35 -12.19 12.22 -2.02
C SER A 35 -13.31 12.88 -2.84
N THR A 36 -14.53 12.88 -2.31
CA THR A 36 -15.71 13.51 -2.91
C THR A 36 -15.43 15.01 -3.14
N ALA A 37 -14.74 15.67 -2.20
CA ALA A 37 -14.30 17.05 -2.35
C ALA A 37 -13.36 17.28 -3.54
N PHE A 38 -12.54 16.30 -3.92
CA PHE A 38 -11.72 16.38 -5.13
C PHE A 38 -12.59 16.29 -6.38
N ILE A 39 -13.55 15.36 -6.40
CA ILE A 39 -14.47 15.16 -7.53
C ILE A 39 -15.37 16.38 -7.72
N GLU A 40 -15.87 16.99 -6.63
CA GLU A 40 -16.74 18.16 -6.69
C GLU A 40 -16.00 19.47 -7.05
N ASN A 41 -14.72 19.59 -6.68
CA ASN A 41 -13.93 20.79 -6.98
C ASN A 41 -13.27 20.77 -8.37
N HIS A 42 -13.34 19.64 -9.09
CA HIS A 42 -12.77 19.48 -10.42
C HIS A 42 -13.86 19.21 -11.45
N GLU A 43 -13.65 19.70 -12.67
CA GLU A 43 -14.55 19.37 -13.77
C GLU A 43 -14.45 17.86 -14.08
N PRO A 44 -15.53 17.24 -14.58
CA PRO A 44 -15.51 15.80 -14.91
C PRO A 44 -14.40 15.44 -15.91
N ALA A 45 -14.04 16.37 -16.81
CA ALA A 45 -12.91 16.20 -17.72
C ALA A 45 -11.55 16.13 -17.00
N GLN A 46 -11.39 16.86 -15.89
CA GLN A 46 -10.16 16.87 -15.09
C GLN A 46 -10.03 15.60 -14.24
N VAL A 47 -11.15 15.12 -13.66
CA VAL A 47 -11.20 13.83 -12.96
C VAL A 47 -10.86 12.70 -13.93
N GLN A 48 -11.43 12.73 -15.14
CA GLN A 48 -11.12 11.76 -16.18
C GLN A 48 -9.64 11.82 -16.60
N ALA A 49 -9.10 13.02 -16.84
CA ALA A 49 -7.68 13.20 -17.16
C ALA A 49 -6.76 12.69 -16.05
N TYR A 50 -7.18 12.83 -14.78
CA TYR A 50 -6.45 12.26 -13.66
C TYR A 50 -6.39 10.73 -13.70
N ILE A 51 -7.53 10.10 -13.95
CA ILE A 51 -7.61 8.64 -14.12
C ILE A 51 -6.74 8.19 -15.31
N ASP A 52 -6.89 8.83 -16.47
CA ASP A 52 -6.12 8.51 -17.68
C ASP A 52 -4.62 8.66 -17.46
N ALA A 53 -4.18 9.66 -16.70
CA ALA A 53 -2.77 9.83 -16.34
C ALA A 53 -2.25 8.65 -15.50
N LEU A 54 -3.01 8.19 -14.52
CA LEU A 54 -2.65 7.03 -13.70
C LEU A 54 -2.63 5.73 -14.50
N VAL A 55 -3.61 5.53 -15.39
CA VAL A 55 -3.67 4.34 -16.26
C VAL A 55 -2.45 4.28 -17.15
N ALA A 56 -2.12 5.39 -17.81
CA ALA A 56 -1.00 5.43 -18.71
C ALA A 56 0.35 5.37 -17.96
N ALA A 57 0.41 5.81 -16.69
CA ALA A 57 1.56 5.55 -15.83
C ALA A 57 1.68 4.05 -15.49
N GLN A 58 0.57 3.35 -15.23
CA GLN A 58 0.57 1.91 -14.99
C GLN A 58 1.04 1.11 -16.22
N GLU A 59 0.63 1.51 -17.43
CA GLU A 59 1.11 0.87 -18.66
C GLU A 59 2.63 1.07 -18.86
N GLN A 60 3.14 2.21 -18.40
CA GLN A 60 4.56 2.57 -18.50
C GLN A 60 5.40 2.05 -17.33
N ALA A 61 4.78 1.60 -16.24
CA ALA A 61 5.41 1.20 -14.99
C ALA A 61 6.50 0.14 -15.18
N HIS A 62 6.31 -0.80 -16.10
CA HIS A 62 7.29 -1.86 -16.36
C HIS A 62 8.47 -1.43 -17.23
N SER A 63 8.38 -0.28 -17.90
CA SER A 63 9.37 0.19 -18.88
C SER A 63 10.11 1.45 -18.44
N THR A 64 9.72 2.04 -17.31
CA THR A 64 10.10 3.40 -16.91
C THR A 64 10.39 3.45 -15.41
N SER A 65 11.37 4.26 -15.02
CA SER A 65 11.71 4.48 -13.61
C SER A 65 10.59 5.18 -12.84
N GLU A 66 10.57 5.04 -11.51
CA GLU A 66 9.66 5.78 -10.63
C GLU A 66 9.76 7.31 -10.82
N ASP A 67 10.97 7.88 -10.87
CA ASP A 67 11.15 9.33 -11.05
C ASP A 67 10.60 9.80 -12.42
N ASP A 68 10.88 9.08 -13.50
CA ASP A 68 10.37 9.38 -14.84
C ASP A 68 8.83 9.27 -14.91
N LEU A 69 8.23 8.33 -14.17
CA LEU A 69 6.78 8.24 -14.02
C LEU A 69 6.20 9.42 -13.25
N ALA A 70 6.87 9.87 -12.19
CA ALA A 70 6.44 11.03 -11.41
C ALA A 70 6.46 12.31 -12.24
N ASP A 71 7.53 12.53 -13.01
CA ASP A 71 7.62 13.66 -13.96
C ASP A 71 6.55 13.55 -15.06
N GLY A 72 6.35 12.36 -15.63
CA GLY A 72 5.31 12.13 -16.64
C GLY A 72 3.87 12.28 -16.13
N LEU A 73 3.62 11.98 -14.85
CA LEU A 73 2.35 12.26 -14.16
C LEU A 73 2.19 13.75 -13.94
N ARG A 74 3.24 14.45 -13.51
CA ARG A 74 3.24 15.90 -13.32
C ARG A 74 2.88 16.63 -14.60
N ASP A 75 3.58 16.36 -15.70
CA ASP A 75 3.34 17.02 -16.99
C ASP A 75 1.89 16.81 -17.49
N ARG A 76 1.37 15.58 -17.38
CA ARG A 76 0.01 15.26 -17.83
C ARG A 76 -1.07 15.92 -16.98
N LEU A 77 -0.89 15.91 -15.66
CA LEU A 77 -1.86 16.48 -14.74
C LEU A 77 -1.82 18.02 -14.79
N ASP A 78 -0.64 18.62 -14.91
CA ASP A 78 -0.47 20.07 -15.10
C ASP A 78 -1.13 20.54 -16.41
N ALA A 79 -0.94 19.80 -17.50
CA ALA A 79 -1.61 20.08 -18.78
C ALA A 79 -3.15 19.98 -18.70
N ALA A 80 -3.68 19.15 -17.80
CA ALA A 80 -5.11 19.04 -17.52
C ALA A 80 -5.61 20.09 -16.49
N GLY A 81 -4.72 20.93 -15.96
CA GLY A 81 -5.02 21.92 -14.94
C GLY A 81 -5.21 21.34 -13.53
N VAL A 82 -4.75 20.11 -13.29
CA VAL A 82 -4.77 19.43 -11.99
C VAL A 82 -3.39 19.57 -11.34
N ILE A 83 -3.29 20.49 -10.37
CA ILE A 83 -2.05 20.74 -9.63
C ILE A 83 -2.09 20.00 -8.30
N LEU A 84 -1.14 19.09 -8.10
CA LEU A 84 -0.95 18.37 -6.85
C LEU A 84 0.37 18.81 -6.17
N PRO A 85 0.53 18.56 -4.87
CA PRO A 85 1.82 18.69 -4.21
C PRO A 85 2.88 17.76 -4.85
N ASP A 86 4.14 18.20 -4.91
CA ASP A 86 5.26 17.41 -5.46
C ASP A 86 5.37 16.01 -4.83
N GLU A 87 5.12 15.91 -3.53
CA GLU A 87 5.15 14.64 -2.78
C GLU A 87 4.02 13.69 -3.21
N SER A 88 2.87 14.21 -3.65
CA SER A 88 1.76 13.41 -4.17
C SER A 88 2.14 12.70 -5.46
N TYR A 89 2.84 13.37 -6.39
CA TYR A 89 3.28 12.73 -7.65
C TYR A 89 4.25 11.58 -7.39
N ARG A 90 5.22 11.76 -6.48
CA ARG A 90 6.17 10.69 -6.10
C ARG A 90 5.46 9.50 -5.45
N ASN A 91 4.54 9.77 -4.52
CA ASN A 91 3.79 8.70 -3.87
C ASN A 91 2.91 7.92 -4.86
N LEU A 92 2.25 8.62 -5.80
CA LEU A 92 1.47 7.99 -6.86
C LEU A 92 2.37 7.15 -7.78
N ALA A 93 3.50 7.70 -8.23
CA ALA A 93 4.45 6.98 -9.08
C ALA A 93 4.96 5.70 -8.40
N ARG A 94 5.37 5.78 -7.13
CA ARG A 94 5.79 4.60 -6.35
C ARG A 94 4.67 3.57 -6.25
N GLN A 95 3.47 4.02 -5.89
CA GLN A 95 2.33 3.13 -5.69
C GLN A 95 1.95 2.42 -7.00
N VAL A 96 1.97 3.11 -8.13
CA VAL A 96 1.70 2.56 -9.47
C VAL A 96 2.84 1.64 -9.91
N HIS A 97 4.10 2.03 -9.71
CA HIS A 97 5.28 1.27 -10.12
C HIS A 97 5.41 -0.08 -9.39
N ASP A 98 5.16 -0.11 -8.08
CA ASP A 98 5.21 -1.34 -7.29
C ASP A 98 3.97 -2.25 -7.47
N SER A 99 2.97 -1.78 -8.23
CA SER A 99 1.70 -2.48 -8.40
C SER A 99 1.60 -3.19 -9.74
N ALA A 100 0.90 -4.33 -9.73
CA ALA A 100 0.61 -5.12 -10.93
C ALA A 100 -0.68 -4.67 -11.64
N GLY A 101 -1.41 -3.71 -11.07
CA GLY A 101 -2.61 -3.13 -11.67
C GLY A 101 -3.15 -1.97 -10.83
N LEU A 102 -4.11 -1.23 -11.39
CA LEU A 102 -4.65 0.00 -10.83
C LEU A 102 -6.18 -0.09 -10.69
N ALA A 103 -6.68 0.36 -9.55
CA ALA A 103 -8.10 0.61 -9.31
C ALA A 103 -8.29 2.01 -8.73
N VAL A 104 -9.28 2.75 -9.22
CA VAL A 104 -9.63 4.08 -8.73
C VAL A 104 -11.08 4.08 -8.28
N SER A 105 -11.33 4.49 -7.05
CA SER A 105 -12.69 4.66 -6.51
C SER A 105 -12.86 6.00 -5.82
N SER A 106 -14.09 6.45 -5.62
CA SER A 106 -14.39 7.56 -4.72
C SER A 106 -14.39 7.09 -3.26
N ASP A 107 -14.26 8.01 -2.30
CA ASP A 107 -14.43 7.70 -0.87
C ASP A 107 -15.88 7.31 -0.52
N SER A 108 -16.84 7.69 -1.37
CA SER A 108 -18.23 7.22 -1.30
C SER A 108 -18.38 5.74 -1.74
N GLY A 109 -17.31 5.12 -2.24
CA GLY A 109 -17.29 3.73 -2.69
C GLY A 109 -17.68 3.53 -4.16
N GLU A 110 -17.85 4.59 -4.94
CA GLU A 110 -18.11 4.50 -6.38
C GLU A 110 -16.82 4.13 -7.12
N VAL A 111 -16.85 3.07 -7.93
CA VAL A 111 -15.68 2.65 -8.70
C VAL A 111 -15.62 3.44 -9.99
N LEU A 112 -14.57 4.23 -10.16
CA LEU A 112 -14.35 5.11 -11.31
C LEU A 112 -13.52 4.43 -12.40
N TYR A 113 -12.57 3.57 -12.00
CA TYR A 113 -11.73 2.81 -12.91
C TYR A 113 -11.27 1.48 -12.29
N GLY A 114 -11.16 0.44 -13.12
CA GLY A 114 -10.73 -0.89 -12.71
C GLY A 114 -11.89 -1.80 -12.30
N ASP A 115 -11.56 -2.97 -11.78
CA ASP A 115 -12.56 -3.98 -11.44
C ASP A 115 -13.16 -3.70 -10.03
N PRO A 116 -14.49 -3.61 -9.88
CA PRO A 116 -15.12 -3.32 -8.61
C PRO A 116 -14.92 -4.42 -7.56
N HIS A 117 -14.57 -5.63 -7.99
CA HIS A 117 -14.22 -6.73 -7.09
C HIS A 117 -12.78 -6.65 -6.56
N LEU A 118 -11.93 -5.82 -7.17
CA LEU A 118 -10.54 -5.59 -6.78
C LEU A 118 -10.37 -4.29 -5.95
N ALA A 119 -11.33 -3.36 -6.04
CA ALA A 119 -11.35 -2.07 -5.34
C ALA A 119 -11.71 -2.17 -3.84
N GLN A 120 -11.95 -3.37 -3.31
CA GLN A 120 -12.01 -3.59 -1.88
C GLN A 120 -10.61 -3.97 -1.41
N PRO A 121 -9.79 -3.06 -0.87
CA PRO A 121 -8.82 -3.47 0.10
C PRO A 121 -9.66 -3.98 1.25
N THR A 122 -9.88 -5.30 1.30
CA THR A 122 -10.11 -5.99 2.55
C THR A 122 -8.81 -5.84 3.35
N HIS A 123 -8.53 -4.61 3.79
CA HIS A 123 -7.73 -4.39 4.96
C HIS A 123 -8.66 -4.85 6.09
N GLU A 124 -8.79 -6.16 6.26
CA GLU A 124 -8.95 -6.69 7.59
C GLU A 124 -7.70 -6.21 8.31
N PRO A 125 -7.78 -5.21 9.22
CA PRO A 125 -6.71 -5.13 10.18
C PRO A 125 -6.68 -6.51 10.82
N ASP A 126 -5.57 -7.24 10.68
CA ASP A 126 -5.24 -8.35 11.54
C ASP A 126 -4.97 -7.74 12.94
N VAL A 127 -6.00 -7.12 13.52
CA VAL A 127 -6.15 -7.06 14.96
C VAL A 127 -6.44 -8.49 15.34
N ARG A 128 -5.37 -9.29 15.44
CA ARG A 128 -5.24 -10.22 16.54
C ARG A 128 -5.60 -9.41 17.78
N GLY A 129 -6.85 -9.53 18.20
CA GLY A 129 -7.25 -9.18 19.55
C GLY A 129 -6.16 -9.75 20.43
N THR A 130 -5.44 -8.86 21.11
CA THR A 130 -4.68 -9.27 22.26
C THR A 130 -5.78 -9.69 23.23
N ASP A 131 -6.14 -10.97 23.17
CA ASP A 131 -6.94 -11.65 24.18
C ASP A 131 -6.11 -11.48 25.45
N ASP A 132 -6.38 -10.39 26.17
CA ASP A 132 -5.86 -10.15 27.50
C ASP A 132 -6.50 -11.25 28.33
N PRO A 133 -5.77 -12.30 28.74
CA PRO A 133 -6.36 -13.32 29.59
C PRO A 133 -6.76 -12.58 30.84
N GLU A 134 -8.06 -12.62 31.14
CA GLU A 134 -8.68 -11.98 32.29
C GLU A 134 -7.82 -12.25 33.53
N ASP A 135 -6.97 -11.29 33.91
CA ASP A 135 -6.02 -11.47 35.01
C ASP A 135 -6.80 -11.28 36.32
N PRO A 136 -7.05 -12.35 37.11
CA PRO A 136 -7.97 -12.30 38.24
C PRO A 136 -7.38 -11.56 39.45
N ASP A 137 -6.16 -11.03 39.35
CA ASP A 137 -5.43 -10.38 40.45
C ASP A 137 -5.30 -8.85 40.26
N ARG A 138 -6.22 -8.19 39.53
CA ARG A 138 -6.28 -6.71 39.54
C ARG A 138 -6.78 -6.21 40.91
N PRO A 139 -5.95 -5.53 41.73
CA PRO A 139 -6.47 -4.86 42.91
C PRO A 139 -7.39 -3.72 42.49
N VAL A 140 -8.63 -3.76 42.97
CA VAL A 140 -9.58 -2.65 42.88
C VAL A 140 -9.11 -1.52 43.76
N TYR A 141 -8.50 -0.49 43.16
CA TYR A 141 -8.36 0.79 43.85
C TYR A 141 -9.73 1.50 43.79
N SER A 142 -10.30 1.71 44.97
CA SER A 142 -11.52 2.49 45.22
C SER A 142 -11.31 3.98 44.94
#